data_AF-A0A2U2ZLZ8-F1
#
_entry.id   AF-A0A2U2ZLZ8-F1
#
_cell.length_a   1.000
_cell.length_b   1.000
_cell.length_c   1.000
_cell.angle_alpha   90.00
_cell.angle_beta   90.00
_cell.angle_gamma   90.00
#
_symmetry.space_group_name_H-M   'P 1'
#
loop_
_entity.id
_entity.type
_entity.pdbx_description
1 polymer ?
#
loop_
_entity_poly.entity_id
_entity_poly.type
_entity_poly.pdbx_seq_one_letter_code
_entity_poly.pdbx_strand_id
1 'polypeptide(L)'
;MNHDSTPPPPMPGYTPPPGPGYYPQPPQPSPAPKKTATVLIAAGAAVVAAVLAAVVTASVTGDGEAEAAPTVTVTKTVPAETGDTAADEESAAPTEESGDDSYGFGDTIAYDNDVEISLTKITRAVSSEYASPERTPYAKFTIKIVNKSDKKVDASMMTVNCAYGDEGKEGEAIYDDGLDGLPDTSILAGRSLTVPWGCELPKGESFLQIEVAPDYESETAIFAGQVK
;
A
#
# COMPACT_ATOMS: atom_id res chain seq x y z
N MET A 1 26.20 67.63 22.44
CA MET A 1 26.08 66.33 23.11
C MET A 1 26.92 65.34 22.31
N ASN A 2 28.12 65.02 22.78
CA ASN A 2 29.00 64.03 22.14
C ASN A 2 28.70 62.68 22.78
N HIS A 3 28.10 61.75 22.03
CA HIS A 3 27.98 60.37 22.47
C HIS A 3 29.22 59.60 22.04
N ASP A 4 30.09 59.39 23.03
CA ASP A 4 31.21 58.46 23.02
C ASP A 4 30.71 57.06 22.60
N SER A 5 31.15 56.59 21.44
CA SER A 5 30.86 55.25 20.93
C SER A 5 32.10 54.39 21.10
N THR A 6 32.32 53.91 22.32
CA THR A 6 33.31 52.87 22.59
C THR A 6 32.70 51.49 22.26
N PRO A 7 33.37 50.65 21.45
CA PRO A 7 32.89 49.31 21.17
C PRO A 7 32.97 48.43 22.43
N PRO A 8 32.05 47.46 22.61
CA PRO A 8 32.09 46.56 23.75
C PRO A 8 33.33 45.65 23.70
N PRO A 9 33.83 45.19 24.86
CA PRO A 9 34.99 44.31 24.92
C PRO A 9 34.69 42.95 24.26
N PRO A 10 35.71 42.27 23.68
CA PRO A 10 35.54 40.95 23.10
C PRO A 10 35.16 39.93 24.19
N MET A 11 34.13 39.14 23.92
CA MET A 11 33.69 38.03 24.78
C MET A 11 34.82 37.00 24.91
N PRO A 12 35.07 36.43 26.11
CA PRO A 12 36.05 35.37 26.29
C PRO A 12 35.68 34.14 25.44
N GLY A 13 36.67 33.57 24.78
CA GLY A 13 36.52 32.52 23.78
C GLY A 13 35.78 31.30 24.29
N TYR A 14 34.63 31.02 23.68
CA TYR A 14 33.93 29.75 23.82
C TYR A 14 34.70 28.69 23.03
N THR A 15 35.49 27.88 23.72
CA THR A 15 36.00 26.63 23.14
C THR A 15 34.86 25.61 23.23
N PRO A 16 34.36 25.07 22.11
CA PRO A 16 33.34 24.04 22.17
C PRO A 16 33.90 22.81 22.89
N PRO A 17 33.08 22.08 23.68
CA PRO A 17 33.52 20.85 24.30
C PRO A 17 33.97 19.84 23.23
N PRO A 18 35.00 19.01 23.50
CA PRO A 18 35.39 17.97 22.57
C PRO A 18 34.19 17.07 22.30
N GLY A 19 33.81 16.95 21.02
CA GLY A 19 32.73 16.08 20.58
C GLY A 19 32.99 14.62 20.98
N PRO A 20 31.95 13.80 21.14
CA PRO A 20 32.12 12.38 21.45
C PRO A 20 33.02 11.74 20.39
N GLY A 21 34.14 11.18 20.84
CA GLY A 21 35.11 10.53 19.97
C GLY A 21 34.44 9.43 19.17
N TYR A 22 34.71 9.41 17.86
CA TYR A 22 34.36 8.29 16.99
C TYR A 22 35.16 7.07 17.46
N TYR A 23 34.54 6.21 18.26
CA TYR A 23 35.03 4.87 18.45
C TYR A 23 34.84 4.13 17.12
N PRO A 24 35.90 3.55 16.51
CA PRO A 24 35.72 2.70 15.35
C PRO A 24 34.84 1.53 15.75
N GLN A 25 33.69 1.38 15.09
CA GLN A 25 32.83 0.22 15.30
C GLN A 25 33.64 -1.04 14.94
N PRO A 26 33.60 -2.10 15.76
CA PRO A 26 34.22 -3.36 15.39
C PRO A 26 33.62 -3.84 14.06
N PRO A 27 34.43 -4.43 13.16
CA PRO A 27 33.94 -4.90 11.87
C PRO A 27 32.78 -5.88 12.10
N GLN A 28 31.62 -5.60 11.50
CA GLN A 28 30.48 -6.48 11.58
C GLN A 28 30.87 -7.85 10.99
N PRO A 29 30.53 -8.97 11.65
CA PRO A 29 30.72 -10.30 11.07
C PRO A 29 29.96 -10.37 9.75
N SER A 30 30.64 -10.79 8.68
CA SER A 30 30.01 -11.00 7.38
C SER A 30 28.84 -11.98 7.52
N PRO A 31 27.68 -11.71 6.89
CA PRO A 31 26.53 -12.61 6.97
C PRO A 31 26.91 -13.98 6.38
N ALA A 32 26.61 -15.03 7.14
CA ALA A 32 26.87 -16.40 6.71
C ALA A 32 26.05 -16.74 5.45
N PRO A 33 26.60 -17.51 4.49
CA PRO A 33 25.87 -17.88 3.28
C PRO A 33 24.66 -18.75 3.64
N LYS A 34 23.46 -18.28 3.28
CA LYS A 34 22.20 -19.02 3.44
C LYS A 34 22.23 -20.21 2.46
N LYS A 35 22.15 -21.43 2.99
CA LYS A 35 21.98 -22.64 2.19
C LYS A 35 20.52 -22.70 1.70
N THR A 36 20.32 -22.59 0.39
CA THR A 36 19.03 -22.83 -0.26
C THR A 36 18.68 -24.31 -0.14
N ALA A 37 17.65 -24.64 0.64
CA ALA A 37 17.07 -25.98 0.66
C ALA A 37 16.02 -26.08 -0.45
N THR A 38 16.36 -26.77 -1.54
CA THR A 38 15.42 -27.15 -2.60
C THR A 38 14.46 -28.21 -2.03
N VAL A 39 13.20 -27.84 -1.83
CA VAL A 39 12.14 -28.79 -1.45
C VAL A 39 11.48 -29.31 -2.72
N LEU A 40 11.65 -30.60 -2.98
CA LEU A 40 10.91 -31.37 -3.98
C LEU A 40 9.51 -31.67 -3.41
N ILE A 41 8.46 -31.08 -3.99
CA ILE A 41 7.07 -31.44 -3.68
C ILE A 41 6.66 -32.57 -4.61
N ALA A 42 6.64 -33.79 -4.07
CA ALA A 42 5.97 -34.94 -4.67
C ALA A 42 4.51 -35.00 -4.22
N ALA A 43 3.64 -35.34 -5.17
CA ALA A 43 2.18 -35.32 -5.08
C ALA A 43 1.59 -36.17 -3.94
N GLY A 44 0.49 -35.67 -3.37
CA GLY A 44 -0.41 -36.41 -2.50
C GLY A 44 -1.85 -35.96 -2.72
N ALA A 45 -2.57 -36.67 -3.59
CA ALA A 45 -4.01 -36.49 -3.79
C ALA A 45 -4.80 -37.04 -2.59
N ALA A 46 -5.75 -36.27 -2.07
CA ALA A 46 -6.81 -36.78 -1.22
C ALA A 46 -8.11 -36.00 -1.45
N VAL A 47 -9.13 -36.78 -1.75
CA VAL A 47 -10.47 -36.45 -2.24
C VAL A 47 -11.35 -35.88 -1.12
N VAL A 48 -12.07 -34.78 -1.37
CA VAL A 48 -13.39 -34.54 -0.75
C VAL A 48 -14.35 -34.05 -1.83
N ALA A 49 -15.23 -34.95 -2.24
CA ALA A 49 -16.37 -34.68 -3.09
C ALA A 49 -17.53 -34.13 -2.24
N ALA A 50 -18.16 -33.05 -2.69
CA ALA A 50 -19.54 -32.74 -2.32
C ALA A 50 -20.27 -32.18 -3.55
N VAL A 51 -21.33 -32.89 -3.90
CA VAL A 51 -22.12 -32.85 -5.13
C VAL A 51 -23.15 -31.72 -5.06
N LEU A 52 -23.25 -30.90 -6.11
CA LEU A 52 -24.51 -30.28 -6.51
C LEU A 52 -24.74 -30.53 -7.99
N ALA A 53 -25.88 -31.16 -8.26
CA ALA A 53 -26.30 -31.67 -9.55
C ALA A 53 -26.86 -30.57 -10.46
N ALA A 54 -26.50 -30.63 -11.74
CA ALA A 54 -27.35 -30.21 -12.85
C ALA A 54 -27.01 -31.06 -14.08
N VAL A 55 -27.93 -31.96 -14.43
CA VAL A 55 -27.88 -32.80 -15.63
C VAL A 55 -28.52 -32.01 -16.78
N VAL A 56 -27.77 -31.71 -17.84
CA VAL A 56 -28.30 -31.43 -19.18
C VAL A 56 -27.40 -32.08 -20.24
N THR A 57 -27.87 -33.25 -20.69
CA THR A 57 -27.77 -33.95 -22.00
C THR A 57 -26.66 -33.71 -23.05
N ALA A 58 -26.20 -34.86 -23.58
CA ALA A 58 -25.98 -35.23 -24.99
C ALA A 58 -24.60 -35.01 -25.66
N SER A 59 -23.85 -36.11 -25.73
CA SER A 59 -23.17 -36.71 -26.90
C SER A 59 -22.58 -35.82 -28.00
N VAL A 60 -21.26 -35.93 -28.23
CA VAL A 60 -20.65 -36.25 -29.54
C VAL A 60 -19.26 -36.87 -29.30
N THR A 61 -19.03 -37.98 -30.01
CA THR A 61 -17.79 -38.74 -30.18
C THR A 61 -16.75 -37.93 -30.98
N GLY A 62 -15.49 -37.95 -30.57
CA GLY A 62 -14.38 -37.40 -31.35
C GLY A 62 -13.02 -37.66 -30.69
N ASP A 63 -12.40 -38.76 -31.08
CA ASP A 63 -11.02 -39.16 -30.79
C ASP A 63 -10.05 -38.16 -31.48
N GLY A 64 -9.05 -37.67 -30.75
CA GLY A 64 -8.10 -36.67 -31.28
C GLY A 64 -7.06 -36.24 -30.24
N GLU A 65 -6.00 -37.03 -30.15
CA GLU A 65 -4.76 -36.74 -29.42
C GLU A 65 -4.07 -35.49 -30.00
N ALA A 66 -3.89 -34.44 -29.20
CA ALA A 66 -2.91 -33.37 -29.44
C ALA A 66 -2.53 -32.69 -28.11
N GLU A 67 -1.23 -32.63 -27.83
CA GLU A 67 -0.57 -31.98 -26.69
C GLU A 67 -1.13 -30.57 -26.39
N ALA A 68 -1.45 -30.31 -25.11
CA ALA A 68 -1.86 -29.00 -24.61
C ALA A 68 -0.76 -28.36 -23.76
N ALA A 69 -0.26 -27.21 -24.24
CA ALA A 69 0.41 -26.20 -23.45
C ALA A 69 -0.58 -25.55 -22.44
N PRO A 70 -0.13 -24.99 -21.30
CA PRO A 70 -1.05 -24.48 -20.29
C PRO A 70 -1.71 -23.17 -20.74
N THR A 71 -3.02 -23.20 -20.98
CA THR A 71 -3.87 -22.03 -21.15
C THR A 71 -4.60 -21.66 -19.86
N VAL A 72 -4.52 -20.39 -19.48
CA VAL A 72 -5.24 -19.75 -18.37
C VAL A 72 -6.73 -19.65 -18.72
N THR A 73 -7.60 -20.20 -17.87
CA THR A 73 -9.06 -20.18 -18.08
C THR A 73 -9.67 -18.94 -17.43
N VAL A 74 -10.11 -17.98 -18.25
CA VAL A 74 -11.03 -16.91 -17.84
C VAL A 74 -12.45 -17.37 -18.14
N THR A 75 -13.26 -17.63 -17.11
CA THR A 75 -14.68 -17.97 -17.27
C THR A 75 -15.49 -16.68 -17.32
N LYS A 76 -15.98 -16.29 -18.51
CA LYS A 76 -17.02 -15.25 -18.65
C LYS A 76 -18.31 -15.88 -19.17
N THR A 77 -19.37 -15.81 -18.36
CA THR A 77 -20.71 -16.26 -18.72
C THR A 77 -21.49 -15.09 -19.31
N VAL A 78 -21.98 -15.20 -20.54
CA VAL A 78 -22.93 -14.28 -21.18
C VAL A 78 -24.03 -15.12 -21.86
N PRO A 79 -25.32 -14.77 -21.73
CA PRO A 79 -26.36 -15.32 -22.58
C PRO A 79 -26.48 -14.52 -23.89
N ALA A 80 -26.53 -15.22 -25.03
CA ALA A 80 -26.94 -14.73 -26.35
C ALA A 80 -28.47 -14.94 -26.50
N GLU A 81 -29.27 -14.25 -27.32
CA GLU A 81 -29.08 -13.26 -28.40
C GLU A 81 -30.49 -12.68 -28.70
N THR A 82 -30.61 -11.52 -29.38
CA THR A 82 -31.48 -11.27 -30.57
C THR A 82 -31.63 -9.76 -30.84
N GLY A 83 -31.08 -9.29 -31.97
CA GLY A 83 -31.79 -8.47 -32.98
C GLY A 83 -31.98 -6.95 -32.83
N ASP A 84 -31.17 -6.22 -33.61
CA ASP A 84 -31.52 -5.09 -34.50
C ASP A 84 -31.35 -3.60 -34.07
N THR A 85 -30.73 -2.86 -35.02
CA THR A 85 -30.68 -1.39 -35.28
C THR A 85 -29.82 -0.44 -34.40
N ALA A 86 -28.73 0.03 -35.04
CA ALA A 86 -28.10 1.37 -35.06
C ALA A 86 -27.99 2.25 -33.79
N ALA A 87 -26.76 2.52 -33.35
CA ALA A 87 -26.17 3.86 -33.20
C ALA A 87 -24.75 3.76 -32.61
N ASP A 88 -23.88 4.63 -33.13
CA ASP A 88 -22.65 5.21 -32.58
C ASP A 88 -22.29 4.87 -31.12
N GLU A 89 -21.13 4.26 -30.90
CA GLU A 89 -20.15 4.77 -29.95
C GLU A 89 -18.80 4.08 -30.18
N GLU A 90 -17.80 4.92 -30.42
CA GLU A 90 -16.40 4.58 -30.56
C GLU A 90 -15.89 3.86 -29.31
N SER A 91 -15.91 2.53 -29.34
CA SER A 91 -15.23 1.71 -28.33
C SER A 91 -13.73 1.81 -28.61
N ALA A 92 -13.11 2.80 -27.98
CA ALA A 92 -11.66 2.86 -27.83
C ALA A 92 -11.18 1.52 -27.25
N ALA A 93 -10.43 0.79 -28.05
CA ALA A 93 -9.63 -0.34 -27.60
C ALA A 93 -8.72 0.13 -26.45
N PRO A 94 -8.38 -0.74 -25.48
CA PRO A 94 -7.46 -0.37 -24.43
C PRO A 94 -6.11 -0.07 -25.09
N THR A 95 -5.71 1.20 -25.04
CA THR A 95 -4.32 1.58 -25.25
C THR A 95 -3.51 0.87 -24.18
N GLU A 96 -2.63 -0.03 -24.58
CA GLU A 96 -1.51 -0.44 -23.75
C GLU A 96 -0.61 0.78 -23.59
N GLU A 97 -0.89 1.54 -22.55
CA GLU A 97 -0.02 2.58 -22.01
C GLU A 97 0.81 1.90 -20.93
N SER A 98 2.13 1.96 -21.06
CA SER A 98 3.12 1.38 -20.13
C SER A 98 2.70 1.64 -18.67
N GLY A 99 2.16 0.61 -18.01
CA GLY A 99 1.45 0.78 -16.75
C GLY A 99 2.41 0.77 -15.57
N ASP A 100 2.58 1.92 -14.93
CA ASP A 100 3.07 1.98 -13.56
C ASP A 100 2.00 1.34 -12.65
N ASP A 101 2.31 0.19 -12.05
CA ASP A 101 1.40 -0.64 -11.25
C ASP A 101 0.89 0.11 -10.00
N SER A 102 -0.21 0.86 -10.16
CA SER A 102 -0.91 1.55 -9.07
C SER A 102 -2.32 1.00 -8.88
N TYR A 103 -2.77 1.02 -7.64
CA TYR A 103 -4.07 0.51 -7.20
C TYR A 103 -5.07 1.65 -7.01
N GLY A 104 -6.34 1.40 -7.26
CA GLY A 104 -7.41 2.34 -6.99
C GLY A 104 -7.77 2.40 -5.50
N PHE A 105 -8.34 3.53 -5.07
CA PHE A 105 -8.93 3.62 -3.74
C PHE A 105 -10.11 2.65 -3.61
N GLY A 106 -10.01 1.71 -2.67
CA GLY A 106 -10.99 0.63 -2.47
C GLY A 106 -10.48 -0.76 -2.84
N ASP A 107 -9.36 -0.85 -3.56
CA ASP A 107 -8.71 -2.11 -3.85
C ASP A 107 -8.12 -2.74 -2.59
N THR A 108 -7.94 -4.06 -2.64
CA THR A 108 -7.26 -4.84 -1.61
C THR A 108 -6.02 -5.47 -2.21
N ILE A 109 -4.90 -5.30 -1.53
CA ILE A 109 -3.60 -5.79 -1.96
C ILE A 109 -3.15 -6.85 -0.97
N ALA A 110 -2.65 -7.96 -1.50
CA ALA A 110 -1.97 -8.99 -0.73
C ALA A 110 -0.45 -8.84 -0.91
N TYR A 111 0.26 -8.83 0.21
CA TYR A 111 1.73 -8.84 0.25
C TYR A 111 2.24 -10.27 0.39
N ASP A 112 3.49 -10.51 0.01
CA ASP A 112 4.14 -11.83 0.06
C ASP A 112 4.21 -12.44 1.47
N ASN A 113 4.09 -11.61 2.51
CA ASN A 113 4.06 -12.03 3.92
C ASN A 113 2.65 -12.43 4.41
N ASP A 114 1.70 -12.65 3.51
CA ASP A 114 0.29 -12.96 3.79
C ASP A 114 -0.44 -11.88 4.59
N VAL A 115 -0.01 -10.62 4.49
CA VAL A 115 -0.77 -9.46 4.97
C VAL A 115 -1.59 -8.89 3.83
N GLU A 116 -2.85 -8.54 4.10
CA GLU A 116 -3.66 -7.76 3.17
C GLU A 116 -3.93 -6.36 3.70
N ILE A 117 -3.82 -5.38 2.80
CA ILE A 117 -4.14 -3.99 3.09
C ILE A 117 -5.19 -3.48 2.10
N SER A 118 -6.15 -2.71 2.60
CA SER A 118 -7.11 -1.97 1.78
C SER A 118 -7.33 -0.58 2.35
N LEU A 119 -7.54 0.38 1.46
CA LEU A 119 -7.86 1.78 1.80
C LEU A 119 -9.33 2.05 1.50
N THR A 120 -10.08 2.54 2.49
CA THR A 120 -11.52 2.78 2.36
C THR A 120 -11.93 4.12 2.94
N LYS A 121 -13.13 4.59 2.60
CA LYS A 121 -13.75 5.81 3.16
C LYS A 121 -12.90 7.07 2.97
N ILE A 122 -12.27 7.21 1.81
CA ILE A 122 -11.51 8.42 1.50
C ILE A 122 -12.45 9.63 1.39
N THR A 123 -12.19 10.67 2.18
CA THR A 123 -13.02 11.87 2.29
C THR A 123 -12.15 13.09 2.60
N ARG A 124 -12.56 14.29 2.19
CA ARG A 124 -11.87 15.53 2.58
C ARG A 124 -12.29 15.99 3.98
N ALA A 125 -11.33 16.56 4.71
CA ALA A 125 -11.54 17.19 6.01
C ALA A 125 -10.54 18.36 6.21
N VAL A 126 -10.66 19.04 7.36
CA VAL A 126 -9.71 20.07 7.82
C VAL A 126 -9.36 19.76 9.26
N SER A 127 -8.07 19.76 9.59
CA SER A 127 -7.61 19.41 10.94
C SER A 127 -7.97 20.50 11.95
N SER A 128 -8.05 20.13 13.22
CA SER A 128 -8.40 21.03 14.32
C SER A 128 -7.30 22.06 14.61
N GLU A 129 -7.56 22.98 15.54
CA GLU A 129 -6.53 23.90 16.07
C GLU A 129 -5.54 23.22 17.03
N TYR A 130 -5.82 21.99 17.48
CA TYR A 130 -4.93 21.21 18.33
C TYR A 130 -4.17 20.14 17.54
N ALA A 131 -4.41 20.07 16.24
CA ALA A 131 -3.79 19.12 15.34
C ALA A 131 -2.36 19.51 14.98
N SER A 132 -1.62 18.54 14.46
CA SER A 132 -0.34 18.74 13.80
C SER A 132 -0.41 18.15 12.38
N PRO A 133 -0.32 18.97 11.33
CA PRO A 133 -0.40 20.43 11.31
C PRO A 133 -1.81 20.96 11.64
N GLU A 134 -1.90 22.16 12.24
CA GLU A 134 -3.18 22.79 12.61
C GLU A 134 -3.93 23.33 11.38
N ARG A 135 -5.28 23.31 11.42
CA ARG A 135 -6.16 23.94 10.40
C ARG A 135 -5.83 23.60 8.94
N THR A 136 -5.31 22.41 8.70
CA THR A 136 -4.76 21.98 7.43
C THR A 136 -5.78 21.12 6.66
N PRO A 137 -6.07 21.42 5.37
CA PRO A 137 -6.90 20.57 4.52
C PRO A 137 -6.23 19.21 4.26
N TYR A 138 -7.00 18.13 4.37
CA TYR A 138 -6.46 16.78 4.24
C TYR A 138 -7.48 15.77 3.72
N ALA A 139 -6.98 14.63 3.21
CA ALA A 139 -7.77 13.46 2.91
C ALA A 139 -7.74 12.49 4.11
N LYS A 140 -8.90 12.20 4.68
CA LYS A 140 -9.11 11.19 5.73
C LYS A 140 -9.52 9.87 5.09
N PHE A 141 -8.89 8.78 5.48
CA PHE A 141 -9.25 7.44 5.04
C PHE A 141 -9.05 6.42 6.17
N THR A 142 -9.48 5.19 5.90
CA THR A 142 -9.36 4.06 6.80
C THR A 142 -8.49 2.99 6.17
N ILE A 143 -7.40 2.65 6.85
CA ILE A 143 -6.52 1.53 6.51
C ILE A 143 -7.07 0.29 7.21
N LYS A 144 -7.38 -0.75 6.46
CA LYS A 144 -7.72 -2.06 7.02
C LYS A 144 -6.57 -3.02 6.74
N ILE A 145 -6.04 -3.62 7.80
CA ILE A 145 -4.94 -4.57 7.78
C ILE A 145 -5.49 -5.92 8.19
N VAL A 146 -5.26 -6.96 7.40
CA VAL A 146 -5.67 -8.33 7.72
C VAL A 146 -4.44 -9.23 7.71
N ASN A 147 -4.15 -9.86 8.85
CA ASN A 147 -3.06 -10.82 8.94
C ASN A 147 -3.60 -12.22 8.59
N LYS A 148 -3.31 -12.70 7.37
CA LYS A 148 -3.67 -14.05 6.92
C LYS A 148 -2.55 -15.07 7.15
N SER A 149 -1.37 -14.63 7.61
CA SER A 149 -0.27 -15.51 7.96
C SER A 149 -0.56 -16.37 9.20
N ASP A 150 0.33 -17.32 9.47
CA ASP A 150 0.34 -18.15 10.69
C ASP A 150 1.13 -17.50 11.85
N LYS A 151 1.70 -16.31 11.66
CA LYS A 151 2.53 -15.59 12.63
C LYS A 151 1.84 -14.32 13.13
N LYS A 152 2.41 -13.71 14.17
CA LYS A 152 2.04 -12.34 14.54
C LYS A 152 2.69 -11.35 13.57
N VAL A 153 1.98 -10.30 13.23
CA VAL A 153 2.48 -9.14 12.48
C VAL A 153 2.69 -8.00 13.46
N ASP A 154 3.84 -7.33 13.40
CA ASP A 154 4.12 -6.14 14.20
C ASP A 154 3.64 -4.90 13.42
N ALA A 155 2.50 -4.33 13.84
CA ALA A 155 1.90 -3.21 13.11
C ALA A 155 2.65 -1.89 13.32
N SER A 156 3.58 -1.84 14.28
CA SER A 156 4.47 -0.68 14.50
C SER A 156 5.50 -0.51 13.38
N MET A 157 5.72 -1.54 12.56
CA MET A 157 6.64 -1.51 11.42
C MET A 157 6.01 -0.97 10.13
N MET A 158 4.69 -0.77 10.12
CA MET A 158 3.98 -0.28 8.94
C MET A 158 4.44 1.14 8.59
N THR A 159 4.50 1.44 7.30
CA THR A 159 4.76 2.79 6.79
C THR A 159 3.60 3.26 5.93
N VAL A 160 3.30 4.55 6.02
CA VAL A 160 2.28 5.22 5.20
C VAL A 160 2.81 6.60 4.83
N ASN A 161 3.06 6.81 3.54
CA ASN A 161 3.48 8.10 2.99
C ASN A 161 2.48 8.59 1.95
N CYS A 162 2.48 9.89 1.70
CA CYS A 162 1.53 10.50 0.78
C CYS A 162 2.19 11.53 -0.12
N ALA A 163 1.71 11.60 -1.35
CA ALA A 163 2.05 12.66 -2.29
C ALA A 163 0.78 13.16 -2.98
N TYR A 164 0.74 14.44 -3.35
CA TYR A 164 -0.43 15.05 -3.99
C TYR A 164 -0.06 15.92 -5.18
N GLY A 165 -1.08 16.15 -6.02
CA GLY A 165 -0.98 16.98 -7.22
C GLY A 165 -0.13 16.37 -8.33
N ASP A 166 -0.17 17.00 -9.50
CA ASP A 166 0.50 16.48 -10.71
C ASP A 166 2.03 16.52 -10.61
N GLU A 167 2.57 17.37 -9.74
CA GLU A 167 4.02 17.50 -9.49
C GLU A 167 4.55 16.52 -8.43
N GLY A 168 3.68 15.72 -7.79
CA GLY A 168 4.08 14.72 -6.79
C GLY A 168 4.66 15.34 -5.51
N LYS A 169 3.99 16.36 -4.95
CA LYS A 169 4.44 17.01 -3.71
C LYS A 169 4.20 16.09 -2.53
N GLU A 170 5.23 15.86 -1.71
CA GLU A 170 5.08 15.11 -0.46
C GLU A 170 4.06 15.79 0.46
N GLY A 171 3.11 14.99 0.96
CA GLY A 171 2.07 15.44 1.88
C GLY A 171 2.37 14.98 3.30
N GLU A 172 2.18 15.88 4.26
CA GLU A 172 2.38 15.57 5.67
C GLU A 172 1.26 14.69 6.23
N ALA A 173 1.59 13.83 7.20
CA ALA A 173 0.59 13.10 7.98
C ALA A 173 -0.12 14.04 8.95
N ILE A 174 -1.44 13.86 9.09
CA ILE A 174 -2.25 14.64 10.03
C ILE A 174 -2.42 13.88 11.35
N TYR A 175 -2.04 14.51 12.44
CA TYR A 175 -2.27 14.04 13.81
C TYR A 175 -3.31 14.94 14.49
N ASP A 176 -4.43 14.36 14.90
CA ASP A 176 -5.59 15.06 15.49
C ASP A 176 -6.43 14.06 16.31
N ASP A 177 -7.54 14.50 16.91
CA ASP A 177 -8.48 13.61 17.60
C ASP A 177 -8.99 12.48 16.67
N GLY A 178 -8.69 11.23 17.04
CA GLY A 178 -9.00 10.06 16.24
C GLY A 178 -8.13 9.88 15.00
N LEU A 179 -6.96 10.54 14.95
CA LEU A 179 -5.86 10.36 14.00
C LEU A 179 -4.56 10.25 14.81
N ASP A 180 -4.45 9.19 15.60
CA ASP A 180 -3.40 9.03 16.63
C ASP A 180 -2.06 8.50 16.09
N GLY A 181 -1.93 8.40 14.76
CA GLY A 181 -0.78 7.77 14.12
C GLY A 181 -0.96 6.28 13.88
N LEU A 182 0.16 5.62 13.55
CA LEU A 182 0.18 4.19 13.28
C LEU A 182 0.12 3.39 14.58
N PRO A 183 -0.47 2.20 14.56
CA PRO A 183 -0.71 1.42 15.76
C PRO A 183 0.60 0.83 16.32
N ASP A 184 0.89 1.09 17.59
CA ASP A 184 1.95 0.42 18.33
C ASP A 184 1.44 -0.88 18.97
N THR A 185 1.19 -1.89 18.12
CA THR A 185 0.66 -3.19 18.56
C THR A 185 0.97 -4.33 17.59
N SER A 186 0.63 -5.56 17.98
CA SER A 186 0.71 -6.73 17.10
C SER A 186 -0.66 -7.23 16.67
N ILE A 187 -0.76 -7.70 15.42
CA ILE A 187 -1.95 -8.36 14.86
C ILE A 187 -1.71 -9.88 14.88
N LEU A 188 -2.50 -10.62 15.64
CA LEU A 188 -2.42 -12.09 15.67
C LEU A 188 -2.91 -12.69 14.34
N ALA A 189 -2.47 -13.92 14.06
CA ALA A 189 -2.92 -14.71 12.92
C ALA A 189 -4.46 -14.74 12.80
N GLY A 190 -4.97 -14.51 11.59
CA GLY A 190 -6.40 -14.46 11.28
C GLY A 190 -7.16 -13.25 11.84
N ARG A 191 -6.48 -12.30 12.50
CA ARG A 191 -7.08 -11.07 13.01
C ARG A 191 -6.85 -9.91 12.03
N SER A 192 -7.63 -8.86 12.24
CA SER A 192 -7.52 -7.62 11.49
C SER A 192 -7.47 -6.42 12.41
N LEU A 193 -6.86 -5.35 11.92
CA LEU A 193 -6.83 -4.03 12.54
C LEU A 193 -7.39 -2.99 11.57
N THR A 194 -7.93 -1.91 12.10
CA THR A 194 -8.46 -0.81 11.31
C THR A 194 -7.97 0.50 11.91
N VAL A 195 -7.32 1.32 11.09
CA VAL A 195 -6.60 2.52 11.52
C VAL A 195 -7.09 3.71 10.70
N PRO A 196 -7.63 4.76 11.33
CA PRO A 196 -7.90 6.01 10.63
C PRO A 196 -6.57 6.73 10.35
N TRP A 197 -6.42 7.25 9.13
CA TRP A 197 -5.24 8.01 8.72
C TRP A 197 -5.65 9.27 7.98
N GLY A 198 -4.79 10.28 8.03
CA GLY A 198 -4.97 11.55 7.34
C GLY A 198 -3.69 11.96 6.64
N CYS A 199 -3.81 12.34 5.36
CA CYS A 199 -2.71 12.91 4.60
C CYS A 199 -3.10 14.29 4.08
N GLU A 200 -2.19 15.26 4.21
CA GLU A 200 -2.35 16.59 3.66
C GLU A 200 -2.79 16.52 2.20
N LEU A 201 -3.81 17.33 1.88
CA LEU A 201 -4.31 17.49 0.53
C LEU A 201 -4.88 18.90 0.40
N PRO A 202 -4.12 19.87 -0.15
CA PRO A 202 -4.57 21.24 -0.31
C PRO A 202 -5.89 21.31 -1.10
N LYS A 203 -6.71 22.33 -0.81
CA LYS A 203 -8.07 22.45 -1.39
C LYS A 203 -8.11 22.49 -2.92
N GLY A 204 -7.04 22.95 -3.57
CA GLY A 204 -6.93 23.03 -5.02
C GLY A 204 -6.47 21.72 -5.68
N GLU A 205 -5.95 20.79 -4.89
CA GLU A 205 -5.41 19.52 -5.36
C GLU A 205 -6.47 18.43 -5.22
N SER A 206 -6.55 17.53 -6.20
CA SER A 206 -7.49 16.40 -6.19
C SER A 206 -6.82 15.06 -6.42
N PHE A 207 -5.65 15.02 -7.07
CA PHE A 207 -4.86 13.80 -7.18
C PHE A 207 -4.13 13.53 -5.87
N LEU A 208 -4.25 12.30 -5.37
CA LEU A 208 -3.54 11.81 -4.20
C LEU A 208 -2.93 10.45 -4.52
N GLN A 209 -1.69 10.26 -4.09
CA GLN A 209 -0.96 9.02 -4.05
C GLN A 209 -0.70 8.67 -2.58
N ILE A 210 -0.95 7.41 -2.22
CA ILE A 210 -0.74 6.86 -0.87
C ILE A 210 0.13 5.62 -1.03
N GLU A 211 1.30 5.66 -0.41
CA GLU A 211 2.27 4.58 -0.38
C GLU A 211 2.15 3.84 0.95
N VAL A 212 1.99 2.52 0.89
CA VAL A 212 1.83 1.69 2.10
C VAL A 212 2.73 0.47 2.03
N ALA A 213 3.38 0.14 3.14
CA ALA A 213 4.06 -1.14 3.31
C ALA A 213 3.83 -1.67 4.74
N PRO A 214 3.53 -2.96 4.95
CA PRO A 214 3.28 -3.52 6.28
C PRO A 214 4.56 -3.63 7.14
N ASP A 215 5.73 -3.65 6.50
CA ASP A 215 7.04 -3.70 7.11
C ASP A 215 8.12 -3.16 6.14
N TYR A 216 9.36 -3.07 6.59
CA TYR A 216 10.49 -2.55 5.80
C TYR A 216 11.04 -3.52 4.74
N GLU A 217 10.62 -4.78 4.74
CA GLU A 217 11.08 -5.81 3.79
C GLU A 217 10.11 -5.98 2.61
N SER A 218 8.85 -5.59 2.80
CA SER A 218 7.80 -5.66 1.80
C SER A 218 7.94 -4.58 0.74
N GLU A 219 7.60 -4.94 -0.50
CA GLU A 219 7.45 -3.95 -1.57
C GLU A 219 6.35 -2.94 -1.22
N THR A 220 6.60 -1.66 -1.48
CA THR A 220 5.63 -0.61 -1.18
C THR A 220 4.53 -0.62 -2.24
N ALA A 221 3.28 -0.74 -1.79
CA ALA A 221 2.13 -0.60 -2.67
C ALA A 221 1.75 0.87 -2.84
N ILE A 222 1.39 1.24 -4.07
CA ILE A 222 0.99 2.60 -4.43
C ILE A 222 -0.52 2.61 -4.73
N PHE A 223 -1.30 3.30 -3.91
CA PHE A 223 -2.70 3.61 -4.19
C PHE A 223 -2.80 5.03 -4.74
N ALA A 224 -3.43 5.21 -5.90
CA ALA A 224 -3.54 6.53 -6.52
C ALA A 224 -4.94 6.79 -7.06
N GLY A 225 -5.35 8.06 -7.05
CA GLY A 225 -6.62 8.45 -7.63
C GLY A 225 -7.06 9.86 -7.28
N GLN A 226 -8.26 10.20 -7.74
CA GLN A 226 -8.88 11.50 -7.49
C GLN A 226 -9.72 11.49 -6.21
N VAL A 227 -9.50 12.44 -5.32
CA VAL A 227 -10.27 12.67 -4.10
C VAL A 227 -11.23 13.85 -4.31
N LYS A 228 -12.53 13.55 -4.21
CA LYS A 228 -13.61 14.52 -4.38
C LYS A 228 -13.91 15.25 -3.07
#